data_AF-A0A934HCE0-F1
#
_entry.id   AF-A0A934HCE0-F1
#
_cell.length_a   1.000
_cell.length_b   1.000
_cell.length_c   1.000
_cell.angle_alpha   90.00
_cell.angle_beta   90.00
_cell.angle_gamma   90.00
#
_symmetry.space_group_name_H-M   'P 1'
#
loop_
_entity.id
_entity.type
_entity.pdbx_description
1 polymer ?
#
loop_
_entity_poly.entity_id
_entity_poly.type
_entity_poly.pdbx_seq_one_letter_code
_entity_poly.pdbx_strand_id
1 'polypeptide(L)'
;GRAQVKALVALSLWANVTAIYTSRQFKAAVVGEAVLAAHGIPLRLIDDLDEARRESWLGPEAFEAAQQAFFVDPTNAPVSGWESAQAAQARFGAAIDRLLRSHPLSESVAVVAHATVLTLYTAHLRGDLPTMADWRKIGFAAIMEVDRATLHPITPFLSAPYPAGL
;
A
#
# COMPACT_ATOMS: atom_id res chain seq x y z
N GLY A 1 8.53 0.62 14.10
CA GLY A 1 9.45 0.28 12.99
C GLY A 1 9.90 -1.18 13.05
N ARG A 2 11.14 -1.45 13.46
CA ARG A 2 11.78 -2.78 13.38
C ARG A 2 10.98 -3.91 14.02
N ALA A 3 10.43 -3.70 15.22
CA ALA A 3 9.62 -4.71 15.91
C ALA A 3 8.35 -5.09 15.12
N GLN A 4 7.71 -4.12 14.46
CA GLN A 4 6.54 -4.36 13.62
C GLN A 4 6.92 -5.14 12.36
N VAL A 5 8.05 -4.82 11.72
CA VAL A 5 8.57 -5.61 10.57
C VAL A 5 8.86 -7.05 11.01
N LYS A 6 9.54 -7.24 12.16
CA LYS A 6 9.81 -8.58 12.69
C LYS A 6 8.52 -9.36 12.95
N ALA A 7 7.50 -8.72 13.51
CA ALA A 7 6.20 -9.34 13.74
C ALA A 7 5.50 -9.70 12.42
N LEU A 8 5.55 -8.81 11.41
CA LEU A 8 4.97 -9.04 10.09
C LEU A 8 5.67 -10.21 9.38
N VAL A 9 6.99 -10.25 9.38
CA VAL A 9 7.80 -11.31 8.75
C VAL A 9 7.55 -12.69 9.40
N ALA A 10 7.14 -12.73 10.66
CA ALA A 10 6.85 -13.98 11.37
C ALA A 10 5.47 -14.59 11.08
N LEU A 11 4.61 -13.91 10.30
CA LEU A 11 3.28 -14.42 9.93
C LEU A 11 3.38 -15.65 9.03
N SER A 12 2.37 -16.51 9.10
CA SER A 12 2.38 -17.77 8.33
C SER A 12 1.97 -17.58 6.87
N LEU A 13 1.31 -16.47 6.51
CA LEU A 13 0.91 -16.12 5.14
C LEU A 13 2.07 -16.17 4.14
N TRP A 14 3.30 -15.90 4.57
CA TRP A 14 4.45 -15.85 3.67
C TRP A 14 4.71 -17.19 2.98
N ALA A 15 4.25 -18.30 3.57
CA ALA A 15 4.31 -19.62 2.95
C ALA A 15 3.52 -19.70 1.62
N ASN A 16 2.55 -18.82 1.40
CA ASN A 16 1.69 -18.80 0.22
C ASN A 16 2.05 -17.67 -0.77
N VAL A 17 3.02 -16.81 -0.46
CA VAL A 17 3.39 -15.67 -1.30
C VAL A 17 4.55 -16.03 -2.23
N THR A 18 4.36 -15.87 -3.54
CA THR A 18 5.36 -16.25 -4.56
C THR A 18 6.26 -15.10 -4.98
N ALA A 19 5.83 -13.85 -4.81
CA ALA A 19 6.61 -12.67 -5.17
C ALA A 19 6.23 -11.45 -4.32
N ILE A 20 7.20 -10.56 -4.12
CA ILE A 20 7.03 -9.30 -3.41
C ILE A 20 7.38 -8.15 -4.33
N TYR A 21 6.49 -7.16 -4.35
CA TYR A 21 6.67 -5.91 -5.07
C TYR A 21 6.61 -4.76 -4.08
N THR A 22 7.51 -3.79 -4.22
CA THR A 22 7.53 -2.65 -3.31
C THR A 22 7.92 -1.37 -4.03
N SER A 23 7.47 -0.24 -3.47
CA SER A 23 8.01 1.08 -3.77
C SER A 23 9.53 1.12 -3.61
N ARG A 24 10.20 2.03 -4.33
CA ARG A 24 11.64 2.27 -4.17
C ARG A 24 12.01 3.02 -2.89
N GLN A 25 11.04 3.60 -2.21
CA GLN A 25 11.28 4.39 -1.01
C GLN A 25 11.75 3.49 0.13
N PHE A 26 12.82 3.91 0.81
CA PHE A 26 13.50 3.14 1.86
C PHE A 26 12.56 2.49 2.88
N LYS A 27 11.54 3.23 3.34
CA LYS A 27 10.59 2.75 4.36
C LYS A 27 9.71 1.59 3.90
N ALA A 28 9.48 1.45 2.59
CA ALA A 28 8.76 0.32 2.00
C ALA A 28 9.74 -0.81 1.64
N ALA A 29 10.85 -0.46 0.98
CA ALA A 29 11.87 -1.40 0.56
C ALA A 29 12.41 -2.27 1.72
N VAL A 30 12.64 -1.67 2.89
CA VAL A 30 13.14 -2.40 4.08
C VAL A 30 12.21 -3.53 4.55
N VAL A 31 10.90 -3.42 4.29
CA VAL A 31 9.95 -4.49 4.64
C VAL A 31 10.10 -5.64 3.65
N GLY A 32 10.14 -5.34 2.34
CA GLY A 32 10.35 -6.37 1.31
C GLY A 32 11.70 -7.07 1.46
N GLU A 33 12.77 -6.34 1.77
CA GLU A 33 14.11 -6.90 2.03
C GLU A 33 14.10 -7.83 3.24
N ALA A 34 13.38 -7.48 4.31
CA ALA A 34 13.27 -8.33 5.50
C ALA A 34 12.53 -9.64 5.21
N VAL A 35 11.48 -9.60 4.38
CA VAL A 35 10.76 -10.81 3.96
C VAL A 35 11.63 -11.67 3.03
N LEU A 36 12.31 -11.06 2.04
CA LEU A 36 13.26 -11.76 1.17
C LEU A 36 14.34 -12.48 2.00
N ALA A 37 14.92 -11.80 3.00
CA ALA A 37 15.95 -12.38 3.85
C ALA A 37 15.45 -13.56 4.70
N ALA A 38 14.19 -13.53 5.13
CA ALA A 38 13.62 -14.57 5.99
C ALA A 38 13.04 -15.77 5.21
N HIS A 39 12.44 -15.53 4.04
CA HIS A 39 11.65 -16.52 3.31
C HIS A 39 12.19 -16.83 1.91
N GLY A 40 13.19 -16.09 1.41
CA GLY A 40 13.74 -16.28 0.07
C GLY A 40 12.80 -15.86 -1.07
N ILE A 41 11.69 -15.19 -0.75
CA ILE A 41 10.68 -14.78 -1.74
C ILE A 41 11.24 -13.66 -2.63
N PRO A 42 11.23 -13.80 -3.97
CA PRO A 42 11.77 -12.80 -4.88
C PRO A 42 11.17 -11.40 -4.67
N LEU A 43 12.05 -10.40 -4.61
CA LEU A 43 11.69 -8.99 -4.41
C LEU A 43 11.95 -8.17 -5.68
N ARG A 44 10.99 -7.30 -6.04
CA ARG A 44 11.14 -6.33 -7.12
C ARG A 44 10.70 -4.93 -6.69
N LEU A 45 11.50 -3.92 -7.05
CA LEU A 45 11.18 -2.52 -6.79
C LEU A 45 10.45 -1.91 -8.00
N ILE A 46 9.32 -1.24 -7.76
CA ILE A 46 8.46 -0.66 -8.80
C ILE A 46 8.17 0.80 -8.46
N ASP A 47 8.57 1.73 -9.33
CA ASP A 47 8.37 3.16 -9.16
C ASP A 47 6.89 3.55 -9.01
N ASP A 48 6.02 2.91 -9.77
CA ASP A 48 4.59 3.22 -9.75
C ASP A 48 3.88 2.80 -8.45
N LEU A 49 4.55 2.04 -7.57
CA LEU A 49 4.07 1.72 -6.22
C LEU A 49 4.44 2.78 -5.18
N ASP A 50 5.19 3.82 -5.57
CA ASP A 50 5.54 4.93 -4.70
C ASP A 50 4.29 5.68 -4.21
N GLU A 51 4.48 6.32 -3.07
CA GLU A 51 3.51 7.20 -2.45
C GLU A 51 3.03 8.31 -3.41
N ALA A 52 1.92 8.95 -3.08
CA ALA A 52 1.49 10.16 -3.78
C ALA A 52 2.65 11.18 -3.84
N ARG A 53 2.95 11.64 -5.07
CA ARG A 53 4.11 12.52 -5.32
C ARG A 53 3.85 13.90 -4.74
N ARG A 54 4.82 14.40 -3.97
CA ARG A 54 4.75 15.65 -3.23
C ARG A 54 6.12 16.30 -3.25
N GLU A 55 6.27 17.38 -4.00
CA GLU A 55 7.54 18.13 -4.07
C GLU A 55 7.68 19.15 -2.94
N SER A 56 6.55 19.69 -2.48
CA SER A 56 6.49 20.72 -1.43
C SER A 56 6.29 20.09 -0.06
N TRP A 57 7.16 20.42 0.91
CA TRP A 57 6.98 20.06 2.31
C TRP A 57 6.00 21.03 2.99
N LEU A 58 5.13 20.49 3.84
CA LEU A 58 4.18 21.24 4.65
C LEU A 58 4.38 20.92 6.14
N GLY A 59 4.13 21.91 6.99
CA GLY A 59 4.00 21.67 8.43
C GLY A 59 2.79 20.75 8.73
N PRO A 60 2.74 20.12 9.93
CA PRO A 60 1.75 19.07 10.23
C PRO A 60 0.28 19.46 9.99
N GLU A 61 -0.14 20.64 10.46
CA GLU A 61 -1.52 21.11 10.31
C GLU A 61 -1.88 21.38 8.84
N ALA A 62 -0.99 22.08 8.13
CA ALA A 62 -1.16 22.35 6.70
C ALA A 62 -1.16 21.06 5.87
N PHE A 63 -0.32 20.09 6.25
CA PHE A 63 -0.27 18.78 5.62
C PHE A 63 -1.58 18.03 5.81
N GLU A 64 -2.14 18.03 7.02
CA GLU A 64 -3.39 17.34 7.32
C GLU A 64 -4.58 17.95 6.57
N ALA A 65 -4.65 19.29 6.50
CA ALA A 65 -5.64 20.00 5.68
C ALA A 65 -5.48 19.68 4.18
N ALA A 66 -4.25 19.67 3.67
CA ALA A 66 -3.96 19.30 2.28
C ALA A 66 -4.32 17.84 2.00
N GLN A 67 -4.05 16.92 2.91
CA GLN A 67 -4.38 15.49 2.77
C GLN A 67 -5.89 15.26 2.78
N GLN A 68 -6.65 16.01 3.58
CA GLN A 68 -8.11 15.99 3.53
C GLN A 68 -8.64 16.54 2.19
N ALA A 69 -8.12 17.68 1.72
CA ALA A 69 -8.49 18.25 0.43
C ALA A 69 -8.16 17.32 -0.75
N PHE A 70 -7.01 16.64 -0.68
CA PHE A 70 -6.57 15.64 -1.64
C PHE A 70 -7.59 14.51 -1.84
N PHE A 71 -8.24 14.05 -0.77
CA PHE A 71 -9.28 13.01 -0.86
C PHE A 71 -10.65 13.54 -1.29
N VAL A 72 -10.96 14.80 -1.00
CA VAL A 72 -12.27 15.42 -1.30
C VAL A 72 -12.36 15.90 -2.75
N ASP A 73 -11.29 16.48 -3.29
CA ASP A 73 -11.20 16.91 -4.69
C ASP A 73 -10.12 16.07 -5.41
N PRO A 74 -10.49 14.89 -5.94
CA PRO A 74 -9.51 13.97 -6.48
C PRO A 74 -8.89 14.44 -7.80
N THR A 75 -9.52 15.40 -8.48
CA THR A 75 -9.05 15.89 -9.78
C THR A 75 -7.97 16.95 -9.65
N ASN A 76 -8.02 17.76 -8.60
CA ASN A 76 -7.06 18.84 -8.38
C ASN A 76 -6.05 18.49 -7.30
N ALA A 77 -4.80 18.89 -7.49
CA ALA A 77 -3.80 18.81 -6.43
C ALA A 77 -4.06 19.92 -5.39
N PRO A 78 -4.06 19.61 -4.08
CA PRO A 78 -4.32 20.62 -3.04
C PRO A 78 -3.16 21.63 -2.87
N VAL A 79 -1.99 21.31 -3.42
CA VAL A 79 -0.74 22.07 -3.28
C VAL A 79 -0.02 22.01 -4.63
N SER A 80 0.58 23.12 -5.05
CA SER A 80 1.39 23.14 -6.26
C SER A 80 2.59 22.17 -6.15
N GLY A 81 2.84 21.42 -7.23
CA GLY A 81 3.87 20.37 -7.27
C GLY A 81 3.47 19.06 -6.58
N TRP A 82 2.22 18.91 -6.14
CA TRP A 82 1.67 17.61 -5.76
C TRP A 82 0.98 16.95 -6.96
N GLU A 83 1.00 15.63 -6.99
CA GLU A 83 0.11 14.83 -7.85
C GLU A 83 -1.35 14.96 -7.36
N SER A 84 -2.34 14.77 -8.23
CA SER A 84 -3.74 14.67 -7.80
C SER A 84 -4.07 13.26 -7.29
N ALA A 85 -5.13 13.10 -6.48
CA ALA A 85 -5.50 11.77 -6.00
C ALA A 85 -5.92 10.83 -7.13
N GLN A 86 -6.59 11.35 -8.15
CA GLN A 86 -6.94 10.59 -9.35
C GLN A 86 -5.70 10.10 -10.09
N ALA A 87 -4.69 10.96 -10.28
CA ALA A 87 -3.45 10.56 -10.95
C ALA A 87 -2.68 9.51 -10.13
N ALA A 88 -2.57 9.69 -8.82
CA ALA A 88 -1.93 8.72 -7.93
C ALA A 88 -2.66 7.36 -7.93
N GLN A 89 -4.00 7.36 -7.87
CA GLN A 89 -4.81 6.15 -7.93
C GLN A 89 -4.64 5.44 -9.28
N ALA A 90 -4.71 6.18 -10.39
CA ALA A 90 -4.59 5.60 -11.73
C ALA A 90 -3.20 4.99 -11.96
N ARG A 91 -2.14 5.67 -11.53
CA ARG A 91 -0.76 5.17 -11.59
C ARG A 91 -0.60 3.89 -10.77
N PHE A 92 -1.04 3.92 -9.50
CA PHE A 92 -0.92 2.78 -8.60
C PHE A 92 -1.75 1.59 -9.09
N GLY A 93 -3.02 1.82 -9.46
CA GLY A 93 -3.92 0.79 -9.99
C GLY A 93 -3.37 0.14 -11.25
N ALA A 94 -2.88 0.93 -12.21
CA ALA A 94 -2.25 0.40 -13.41
C ALA A 94 -1.00 -0.44 -13.12
N ALA A 95 -0.25 -0.12 -12.05
CA ALA A 95 0.86 -0.95 -11.60
C ALA A 95 0.36 -2.30 -11.07
N ILE A 96 -0.63 -2.30 -10.17
CA ILE A 96 -1.25 -3.52 -9.65
C ILE A 96 -1.79 -4.37 -10.80
N ASP A 97 -2.51 -3.80 -11.76
CA ASP A 97 -3.06 -4.54 -12.91
C ASP A 97 -1.98 -5.21 -13.76
N ARG A 98 -0.82 -4.57 -13.92
CA ARG A 98 0.33 -5.18 -14.62
C ARG A 98 0.91 -6.34 -13.81
N LEU A 99 1.06 -6.18 -12.50
CA LEU A 99 1.56 -7.23 -11.61
C LEU A 99 0.62 -8.44 -11.66
N LEU A 100 -0.68 -8.21 -11.46
CA LEU A 100 -1.69 -9.26 -11.48
C LEU A 100 -1.72 -10.01 -12.81
N ARG A 101 -1.57 -9.33 -13.95
CA ARG A 101 -1.49 -9.99 -15.28
C ARG A 101 -0.22 -10.82 -15.49
N SER A 102 0.85 -10.53 -14.76
CA SER A 102 2.11 -11.28 -14.86
C SER A 102 2.15 -12.56 -14.01
N HIS A 103 1.10 -12.81 -13.21
CA HIS A 103 1.00 -13.96 -12.31
C HIS A 103 -0.26 -14.80 -12.60
N PRO A 104 -0.17 -16.14 -12.57
CA PRO A 104 -1.33 -17.02 -12.54
C PRO A 104 -2.28 -16.71 -11.37
N LEU A 105 -3.58 -16.98 -11.52
CA LEU A 105 -4.57 -16.78 -10.44
C LEU A 105 -4.32 -17.66 -9.20
N SER A 106 -3.60 -18.77 -9.35
CA SER A 106 -3.21 -19.66 -8.25
C SER A 106 -2.07 -19.11 -7.40
N GLU A 107 -1.40 -18.05 -7.83
CA GLU A 107 -0.31 -17.43 -7.09
C GLU A 107 -0.80 -16.22 -6.28
N SER A 108 -0.23 -16.07 -5.08
CA SER A 108 -0.44 -14.88 -4.25
C SER A 108 0.82 -14.01 -4.27
N VAL A 109 0.63 -12.71 -4.42
CA VAL A 109 1.73 -11.73 -4.43
C VAL A 109 1.54 -10.72 -3.31
N ALA A 110 2.64 -10.26 -2.72
CA ALA A 110 2.60 -9.20 -1.72
C ALA A 110 3.03 -7.86 -2.35
N VAL A 111 2.28 -6.81 -2.04
CA VAL A 111 2.60 -5.43 -2.45
C VAL A 111 2.84 -4.58 -1.21
N VAL A 112 4.04 -4.02 -1.08
CA VAL A 112 4.42 -3.13 0.03
C VAL A 112 4.51 -1.70 -0.48
N ALA A 113 3.55 -0.88 -0.07
CA ALA A 113 3.40 0.51 -0.52
C ALA A 113 3.16 1.46 0.66
N HIS A 114 2.35 2.50 0.45
CA HIS A 114 2.21 3.63 1.36
C HIS A 114 0.76 3.97 1.64
N ALA A 115 0.51 4.62 2.77
CA ALA A 115 -0.84 4.84 3.28
C ALA A 115 -1.73 5.57 2.27
N THR A 116 -1.28 6.65 1.63
CA THR A 116 -2.16 7.43 0.74
C THR A 116 -2.58 6.62 -0.49
N VAL A 117 -1.63 6.01 -1.21
CA VAL A 117 -1.97 5.17 -2.38
C VAL A 117 -2.76 3.91 -2.02
N LEU A 118 -2.50 3.30 -0.86
CA LEU A 118 -3.28 2.16 -0.37
C LEU A 118 -4.71 2.55 0.00
N THR A 119 -4.92 3.73 0.60
CA THR A 119 -6.27 4.26 0.86
C THR A 119 -7.03 4.50 -0.44
N LEU A 120 -6.38 5.10 -1.44
CA LEU A 120 -6.99 5.34 -2.75
C LEU A 120 -7.37 4.03 -3.44
N TYR A 121 -6.46 3.06 -3.47
CA TYR A 121 -6.69 1.79 -4.14
C TYR A 121 -7.78 0.96 -3.44
N THR A 122 -7.76 0.88 -2.11
CA THR A 122 -8.77 0.11 -1.38
C THR A 122 -10.15 0.76 -1.40
N ALA A 123 -10.26 2.09 -1.46
CA ALA A 123 -11.52 2.77 -1.72
C ALA A 123 -12.04 2.45 -3.14
N HIS A 124 -11.17 2.48 -4.15
CA HIS A 124 -11.50 2.10 -5.52
C HIS A 124 -12.03 0.66 -5.62
N LEU A 125 -11.38 -0.30 -4.94
CA LEU A 125 -11.83 -1.70 -4.91
C LEU A 125 -13.22 -1.87 -4.28
N ARG A 126 -13.60 -1.00 -3.34
CA ARG A 126 -14.91 -1.02 -2.68
C ARG A 126 -15.99 -0.27 -3.47
N GLY A 127 -15.60 0.51 -4.48
CA GLY A 127 -16.51 1.45 -5.13
C GLY A 127 -16.86 2.67 -4.26
N ASP A 128 -16.03 2.98 -3.28
CA ASP A 128 -16.23 4.05 -2.28
C ASP A 128 -15.26 5.23 -2.49
N LEU A 129 -15.48 6.31 -1.75
CA LEU A 129 -14.55 7.44 -1.67
C LEU A 129 -13.48 7.21 -0.60
N PRO A 130 -12.21 7.60 -0.85
CA PRO A 130 -11.16 7.56 0.16
C PRO A 130 -11.45 8.54 1.30
N THR A 131 -11.17 8.13 2.54
CA THR A 131 -11.41 8.98 3.71
C THR A 131 -10.16 9.15 4.57
N MET A 132 -10.08 10.26 5.30
CA MET A 132 -9.05 10.45 6.33
C MET A 132 -9.14 9.38 7.43
N ALA A 133 -10.34 8.88 7.73
CA ALA A 133 -10.52 7.84 8.74
C ALA A 133 -9.84 6.53 8.30
N ASP A 134 -9.93 6.17 7.02
CA ASP A 134 -9.28 4.97 6.50
C ASP A 134 -7.78 5.15 6.37
N TRP A 135 -7.33 6.32 5.92
CA TRP A 135 -5.92 6.67 5.84
C TRP A 135 -5.22 6.58 7.21
N ARG A 136 -5.85 7.11 8.27
CA ARG A 136 -5.32 7.06 9.64
C ARG A 136 -5.24 5.64 10.24
N LYS A 137 -5.99 4.67 9.70
CA LYS A 137 -5.92 3.26 10.15
C LYS A 137 -4.70 2.53 9.61
N ILE A 138 -4.08 3.02 8.53
CA ILE A 138 -2.94 2.35 7.90
C ILE A 138 -1.65 2.71 8.66
N GLY A 139 -1.35 1.90 9.68
CA GLY A 139 -0.10 1.98 10.42
C GLY A 139 1.11 1.45 9.63
N PHE A 140 2.31 1.74 10.13
CA PHE A 140 3.53 1.14 9.59
C PHE A 140 3.50 -0.39 9.71
N ALA A 141 3.83 -1.09 8.62
CA ALA A 141 3.71 -2.54 8.49
C ALA A 141 2.27 -3.08 8.68
N ALA A 142 1.23 -2.24 8.52
CA ALA A 142 -0.13 -2.75 8.44
C ALA A 142 -0.32 -3.60 7.17
N ILE A 143 -1.12 -4.66 7.26
CA ILE A 143 -1.39 -5.59 6.16
C ILE A 143 -2.89 -5.74 5.94
N MET A 144 -3.29 -5.90 4.69
CA MET A 144 -4.64 -6.25 4.27
C MET A 144 -4.54 -7.40 3.27
N GLU A 145 -5.41 -8.40 3.42
CA GLU A 145 -5.58 -9.44 2.41
C GLU A 145 -6.68 -9.06 1.43
N VAL A 146 -6.46 -9.36 0.15
CA VAL A 146 -7.40 -9.12 -0.95
C VAL A 146 -7.57 -10.42 -1.72
N ASP A 147 -8.81 -10.81 -1.95
CA ASP A 147 -9.12 -12.00 -2.74
C ASP A 147 -8.65 -11.80 -4.18
N ARG A 148 -7.79 -12.70 -4.67
CA ARG A 148 -7.13 -12.55 -5.97
C ARG A 148 -8.10 -12.56 -7.14
N ALA A 149 -9.18 -13.33 -7.05
CA ALA A 149 -10.12 -13.56 -8.14
C ALA A 149 -11.13 -12.42 -8.28
N THR A 150 -11.60 -11.90 -7.14
CA THR A 150 -12.67 -10.90 -7.09
C THR A 150 -12.17 -9.50 -6.78
N LEU A 151 -10.91 -9.36 -6.33
CA LEU A 151 -10.29 -8.11 -5.86
C LEU A 151 -11.03 -7.46 -4.68
N HIS A 152 -11.78 -8.23 -3.91
CA HIS A 152 -12.41 -7.74 -2.69
C HIS A 152 -11.45 -7.85 -1.49
N PRO A 153 -11.32 -6.81 -0.66
CA PRO A 153 -10.63 -6.92 0.62
C PRO A 153 -11.28 -8.00 1.52
N ILE A 154 -10.48 -8.96 1.98
CA ILE A 154 -10.89 -10.02 2.91
C ILE A 154 -10.83 -9.50 4.35
N THR A 155 -9.82 -8.70 4.66
CA THR A 155 -9.60 -8.11 5.98
C THR A 155 -9.60 -6.57 5.89
N PRO A 156 -9.80 -5.85 7.00
CA PRO A 156 -9.31 -4.48 7.11
C PRO A 156 -7.76 -4.46 7.14
N PHE A 157 -7.16 -3.28 7.19
CA PHE A 157 -5.74 -3.17 7.53
C PHE A 157 -5.53 -3.57 9.00
N LEU A 158 -4.73 -4.59 9.21
CA LEU A 158 -4.36 -5.14 10.51
C LEU A 158 -2.94 -4.68 10.85
N SER A 159 -2.72 -4.27 12.10
CA SER A 159 -1.41 -3.86 12.61
C SER A 159 -0.97 -4.79 13.74
N ALA A 160 0.33 -4.85 14.01
CA ALA A 160 0.85 -5.60 15.15
C ALA A 160 0.22 -5.10 16.49
N PRO A 161 -0.14 -6.01 17.42
CA PRO A 161 -0.06 -7.47 17.31
C PRO A 161 -1.10 -8.04 16.33
N TYR A 162 -0.63 -8.84 15.38
CA TYR A 162 -1.50 -9.44 14.36
C TYR A 162 -2.29 -10.62 14.97
N PRO A 163 -3.54 -10.85 14.51
CA PRO A 163 -4.31 -12.03 14.92
C PRO A 163 -3.61 -13.33 14.51
N ALA A 164 -3.86 -14.40 15.28
CA ALA A 164 -3.38 -15.73 14.94
C ALA A 164 -4.06 -16.25 13.66
N GLY A 165 -3.32 -17.01 12.85
CA GLY A 165 -3.84 -17.60 11.62
C GLY A 165 -3.71 -16.73 10.37
N LEU A 166 -3.12 -15.54 10.51
CA LEU A 166 -2.47 -14.85 9.39
C LEU A 166 -1.14 -15.50 9.03
#